data_AF-A0A2H0RCC1-F1
#
_entry.id   AF-A0A2H0RCC1-F1
#
_cell.length_a   1.000
_cell.length_b   1.000
_cell.length_c   1.000
_cell.angle_alpha   90.00
_cell.angle_beta   90.00
_cell.angle_gamma   90.00
#
_symmetry.space_group_name_H-M   'P 1'
#
loop_
_entity.id
_entity.type
_entity.pdbx_description
1 polymer ?
#
loop_
_entity_poly.entity_id
_entity_poly.type
_entity_poly.pdbx_seq_one_letter_code
_entity_poly.pdbx_strand_id
1 'polypeptide(L)'
;MAETIISNLKDYFPKQSKIYSLLGPDNILVWGADIEEFLITHPQLSELKINTHYFGRIVSIEVKERKKYGLWCQDLEETGNGEQLIGNNEFNNSTSSSFISDIEISSVGIFSADNQKCYWFDDTGMAFSESPVIESELFKKVSDFSGQEIKLGEKVMPEKFFENLKKIFKIIDVSVINSNTIKIKDMSLQEVEVDSLADPKLLFSLNNNPEFSLSAIDSLKKSGKWEKLNYIDFRVENRAYYK
;
A
#
# COMPACT_ATOMS: atom_id res chain seq x y z
N MET A 1 19.31 -2.08 14.51
CA MET A 1 18.84 -2.97 13.42
C MET A 1 19.84 -4.06 13.08
N ALA A 2 21.10 -3.74 12.73
CA ALA A 2 22.13 -4.75 12.44
C ALA A 2 22.30 -5.77 13.58
N GLU A 3 22.37 -5.30 14.83
CA GLU A 3 22.45 -6.17 16.02
C GLU A 3 21.22 -7.09 16.16
N THR A 4 20.02 -6.58 15.89
CA THR A 4 18.77 -7.35 15.91
C THR A 4 18.78 -8.45 14.86
N ILE A 5 19.21 -8.15 13.63
CA ILE A 5 19.30 -9.13 12.55
C ILE A 5 20.33 -10.21 12.90
N ILE A 6 21.50 -9.81 13.41
CA ILE A 6 22.52 -10.76 13.86
C ILE A 6 21.97 -11.67 14.98
N SER A 7 21.25 -11.10 15.95
CA SER A 7 20.61 -11.87 17.01
C SER A 7 19.60 -12.88 16.45
N ASN A 8 18.70 -12.43 15.57
CA ASN A 8 17.71 -13.29 14.95
C ASN A 8 18.36 -14.40 14.12
N LEU A 9 19.45 -14.11 13.40
CA LEU A 9 20.22 -15.11 12.65
C LEU A 9 20.88 -16.13 13.59
N LYS A 10 21.44 -15.68 14.72
CA LYS A 10 21.97 -16.57 15.76
C LYS A 10 20.91 -17.48 16.36
N ASP A 11 19.66 -17.04 16.45
CA ASP A 11 18.55 -17.87 16.91
C ASP A 11 18.00 -18.80 15.81
N TYR A 12 18.11 -18.39 14.55
CA TYR A 12 17.61 -19.10 13.39
C TYR A 12 18.50 -20.29 13.01
N PHE A 13 19.80 -20.07 12.79
CA PHE A 13 20.69 -21.10 12.24
C PHE A 13 20.81 -22.39 13.08
N PRO A 14 20.90 -22.34 14.42
CA PRO A 14 20.95 -23.54 15.24
C PRO A 14 19.69 -24.42 15.12
N LYS A 15 18.54 -23.85 14.74
CA LYS A 15 17.26 -24.59 14.60
C LYS A 15 17.20 -25.39 13.30
N GLN A 16 18.02 -25.06 12.31
CA GLN A 16 18.04 -25.72 11.01
C GLN A 16 18.63 -27.14 11.04
N SER A 17 19.45 -27.47 12.06
CA SER A 17 20.06 -28.80 12.18
C SER A 17 20.47 -29.14 13.62
N LYS A 18 20.34 -30.42 14.01
CA LYS A 18 20.82 -30.92 15.30
C LYS A 18 22.34 -30.72 15.49
N ILE A 19 23.12 -30.81 14.41
CA ILE A 19 24.57 -30.60 14.46
C ILE A 19 24.87 -29.11 14.74
N TYR A 20 24.14 -28.20 14.10
CA TYR A 20 24.28 -26.76 14.33
C TYR A 20 23.86 -26.35 15.74
N SER A 21 22.78 -26.96 16.25
CA SER A 21 22.36 -26.80 17.65
C SER A 21 23.46 -27.19 18.64
N LEU A 22 24.21 -28.27 18.36
CA LEU A 22 25.32 -28.71 19.21
C LEU A 22 26.54 -27.76 19.15
N LEU A 23 26.85 -27.23 17.96
CA LEU A 23 28.00 -26.34 17.75
C LEU A 23 27.79 -24.95 18.37
N GLY A 24 26.53 -24.52 18.46
CA GLY A 24 26.15 -23.19 18.97
C GLY A 24 26.33 -22.07 17.93
N PRO A 25 25.62 -20.94 18.11
CA PRO A 25 25.54 -19.87 17.11
C PRO A 25 26.83 -19.09 16.89
N ASP A 26 27.77 -19.16 17.83
CA ASP A 26 29.08 -18.50 17.70
C ASP A 26 30.09 -19.33 16.90
N ASN A 27 29.72 -20.56 16.50
CA ASN A 27 30.56 -21.38 15.65
C ASN A 27 30.37 -21.01 14.17
N ILE A 28 31.46 -20.64 13.48
CA ILE A 28 31.43 -20.23 12.07
C ILE A 28 30.83 -21.28 11.12
N LEU A 29 30.86 -22.56 11.48
CA LEU A 29 30.30 -23.66 10.67
C LEU A 29 28.76 -23.64 10.63
N VAL A 30 28.12 -22.89 11.51
CA VAL A 30 26.66 -22.75 11.59
C VAL A 30 26.12 -21.75 10.55
N TRP A 31 26.97 -20.85 10.04
CA TRP A 31 26.60 -19.71 9.19
C TRP A 31 26.56 -20.03 7.68
N GLY A 32 26.21 -21.26 7.31
CA GLY A 32 26.17 -21.73 5.91
C GLY A 32 24.85 -22.39 5.50
N ALA A 33 23.79 -22.25 6.31
CA ALA A 33 22.50 -22.84 6.01
C ALA A 33 21.68 -21.99 5.02
N ASP A 34 20.62 -22.58 4.50
CA ASP A 34 19.61 -21.90 3.69
C ASP A 34 18.96 -20.73 4.47
N ILE A 35 18.81 -19.60 3.80
CA ILE A 35 18.26 -18.35 4.34
C ILE A 35 16.90 -17.99 3.75
N GLU A 36 16.37 -18.78 2.81
CA GLU A 36 15.09 -18.49 2.16
C GLU A 36 13.94 -18.38 3.18
N GLU A 37 13.85 -19.31 4.13
CA GLU A 37 12.84 -19.29 5.20
C GLU A 37 13.02 -18.08 6.13
N PHE A 38 14.26 -17.65 6.38
CA PHE A 38 14.53 -16.43 7.14
C PHE A 38 13.98 -15.19 6.44
N LEU A 39 14.15 -15.08 5.12
CA LEU A 39 13.64 -13.95 4.34
C LEU A 39 12.10 -13.90 4.29
N ILE A 40 11.43 -15.06 4.28
CA ILE A 40 9.96 -15.14 4.36
C ILE A 40 9.45 -14.56 5.68
N THR A 41 10.15 -14.83 6.79
CA THR A 41 9.78 -14.34 8.13
C THR A 41 10.24 -12.91 8.42
N HIS A 42 11.09 -12.35 7.55
CA HIS A 42 11.62 -10.98 7.66
C HIS A 42 11.37 -10.20 6.36
N PRO A 43 10.10 -9.97 6.00
CA PRO A 43 9.73 -9.41 4.70
C PRO A 43 10.27 -8.00 4.46
N GLN A 44 10.64 -7.25 5.51
CA GLN A 44 11.32 -5.96 5.42
C GLN A 44 12.68 -6.01 4.73
N LEU A 45 13.28 -7.20 4.57
CA LEU A 45 14.54 -7.40 3.89
C LEU A 45 14.29 -7.74 2.41
N SER A 46 14.99 -7.02 1.53
CA SER A 46 15.03 -7.31 0.10
C SER A 46 16.12 -8.32 -0.24
N GLU A 47 17.20 -8.31 0.53
CA GLU A 47 18.39 -9.12 0.27
C GLU A 47 19.13 -9.38 1.58
N LEU A 48 19.62 -10.61 1.72
CA LEU A 48 20.52 -11.04 2.79
C LEU A 48 21.59 -11.91 2.15
N LYS A 49 22.86 -11.56 2.32
CA LYS A 49 24.00 -12.39 1.90
C LYS A 49 24.89 -12.67 3.09
N ILE A 50 25.25 -13.93 3.25
CA ILE A 50 26.13 -14.38 4.31
C ILE A 50 27.32 -15.07 3.66
N ASN A 51 28.51 -14.53 3.91
CA ASN A 51 29.77 -15.04 3.37
C ASN A 51 30.69 -15.41 4.53
N THR A 52 31.18 -16.65 4.54
CA THR A 52 32.07 -17.16 5.58
C THR A 52 33.50 -17.28 5.07
N HIS A 53 34.43 -16.60 5.74
CA HIS A 53 35.87 -16.70 5.48
C HIS A 53 36.53 -17.53 6.60
N TYR A 54 36.57 -18.86 6.43
CA TYR A 54 36.99 -19.79 7.49
C TYR A 54 38.42 -19.57 8.01
N PHE A 55 39.37 -19.27 7.13
CA PHE A 55 40.76 -19.02 7.53
C PHE A 55 40.89 -17.76 8.39
N GLY A 56 40.19 -16.69 8.01
CA GLY A 56 40.14 -15.44 8.77
C GLY A 56 39.20 -15.48 9.97
N ARG A 57 38.35 -16.52 10.09
CA ARG A 57 37.26 -16.64 11.08
C ARG A 57 36.30 -15.45 11.04
N ILE A 58 35.97 -14.98 9.83
CA ILE A 58 35.08 -13.84 9.61
C ILE A 58 33.78 -14.31 8.98
N VAL A 59 32.65 -13.85 9.52
CA VAL A 59 31.35 -13.94 8.87
C VAL A 59 30.96 -12.55 8.41
N SER A 60 30.80 -12.37 7.10
CA SER A 60 30.34 -11.12 6.50
C SER A 60 28.86 -11.24 6.20
N ILE A 61 28.06 -10.38 6.81
CA ILE A 61 26.61 -10.33 6.64
C ILE A 61 26.29 -9.02 5.94
N GLU A 62 25.78 -9.11 4.72
CA GLU A 62 25.30 -7.98 3.95
C GLU A 62 23.77 -8.02 3.97
N VAL A 63 23.15 -6.93 4.42
CA VAL A 63 21.69 -6.81 4.53
C VAL A 63 21.24 -5.61 3.74
N LYS A 64 20.15 -5.77 2.99
CA LYS A 64 19.51 -4.70 2.25
C LYS A 64 18.03 -4.64 2.57
N GLU A 65 17.60 -3.55 3.18
CA GLU A 65 16.19 -3.27 3.45
C GLU A 65 15.41 -2.97 2.17
N ARG A 66 14.11 -3.31 2.17
CA ARG A 66 13.20 -2.91 1.11
C ARG A 66 12.99 -1.41 1.11
N LYS A 67 13.01 -0.82 -0.08
CA LYS A 67 12.68 0.59 -0.27
C LYS A 67 11.17 0.74 -0.35
N LYS A 68 10.64 1.72 0.39
CA LYS A 68 9.23 2.11 0.32
C LYS A 68 8.94 2.70 -1.06
N TYR A 69 8.04 2.07 -1.81
CA TYR A 69 7.53 2.60 -3.08
C TYR A 69 6.20 3.32 -2.88
N GLY A 70 5.30 2.74 -2.08
CA GLY A 70 4.00 3.32 -1.78
C GLY A 70 3.30 2.70 -0.57
N LEU A 71 2.10 3.20 -0.32
CA LEU A 71 1.18 2.76 0.73
C LEU A 71 0.00 2.03 0.12
N TRP A 72 -0.34 0.85 0.65
CA TRP A 72 -1.57 0.13 0.33
C TRP A 72 -2.46 0.13 1.54
N CYS A 73 -3.60 0.81 1.49
CA CYS A 73 -4.55 0.94 2.58
C CYS A 73 -5.84 0.19 2.26
N GLN A 74 -6.27 -0.67 3.19
CA GLN A 74 -7.52 -1.39 3.10
C GLN A 74 -8.61 -0.56 3.76
N ASP A 75 -9.54 -0.07 2.94
CA ASP A 75 -10.57 0.86 3.36
C ASP A 75 -11.91 0.11 3.42
N LEU A 76 -12.51 0.08 4.61
CA LEU A 76 -13.83 -0.47 4.81
C LEU A 76 -14.85 0.65 4.53
N GLU A 77 -15.37 0.62 3.30
CA GLU A 77 -16.48 1.43 2.73
C GLU A 77 -16.11 2.73 1.99
N GLU A 78 -16.53 2.76 0.71
CA GLU A 78 -16.90 3.97 -0.02
C GLU A 78 -18.41 3.91 -0.31
N THR A 79 -19.26 3.80 0.72
CA THR A 79 -20.72 3.77 0.53
C THR A 79 -21.23 5.17 0.22
N GLY A 80 -21.43 5.46 -1.07
CA GLY A 80 -22.10 6.67 -1.51
C GLY A 80 -23.56 6.73 -1.04
N ASN A 81 -23.92 7.87 -0.44
CA ASN A 81 -25.09 8.67 -0.81
C ASN A 81 -24.96 10.05 -0.15
N GLY A 82 -24.68 11.06 -0.97
CA GLY A 82 -24.80 12.44 -0.54
C GLY A 82 -26.28 12.80 -0.37
N GLU A 83 -26.74 12.86 0.88
CA GLU A 83 -27.87 13.72 1.26
C GLU A 83 -27.40 14.67 2.36
N GLN A 84 -27.24 15.94 2.00
CA GLN A 84 -27.16 17.04 2.96
C GLN A 84 -28.49 17.11 3.71
N LEU A 85 -28.49 16.74 4.99
CA LEU A 85 -29.51 17.21 5.91
C LEU A 85 -28.92 18.36 6.74
N ILE A 86 -29.25 19.58 6.30
CA ILE A 86 -29.14 20.78 7.13
C ILE A 86 -30.18 20.63 8.25
N GLY A 87 -29.70 20.30 9.45
CA GLY A 87 -30.50 20.27 10.68
C GLY A 87 -30.06 21.39 11.61
N ASN A 88 -30.92 22.38 11.80
CA ASN A 88 -30.72 23.53 12.68
C ASN A 88 -30.56 23.07 14.14
N ASN A 89 -29.44 23.39 14.79
CA ASN A 89 -29.30 23.25 16.24
C ASN A 89 -29.78 24.53 16.93
N GLU A 90 -31.02 24.50 17.42
CA GLU A 90 -31.42 25.33 18.55
C GLU A 90 -30.86 24.72 19.85
N PHE A 91 -30.00 25.50 20.49
CA PHE A 91 -29.33 25.17 21.73
C PHE A 91 -30.24 25.54 22.90
N ASN A 92 -30.83 24.55 23.58
CA ASN A 92 -31.49 24.74 24.86
C ASN A 92 -30.83 23.89 25.95
N ASN A 93 -30.12 24.58 26.84
CA ASN A 93 -29.63 24.08 28.12
C ASN A 93 -30.80 23.60 29.00
N SER A 94 -30.60 22.50 29.73
CA SER A 94 -30.91 22.39 31.18
C SER A 94 -30.58 21.00 31.76
N THR A 95 -29.58 21.00 32.65
CA THR A 95 -29.48 20.32 33.96
C THR A 95 -30.10 18.93 34.23
N SER A 96 -29.18 18.01 34.56
CA SER A 96 -29.16 17.16 35.77
C SER A 96 -29.96 15.85 35.87
N SER A 97 -29.15 14.79 36.06
CA SER A 97 -29.31 13.68 37.02
C SER A 97 -29.83 12.32 36.53
N SER A 98 -29.04 11.30 36.92
CA SER A 98 -29.35 9.88 37.13
C SER A 98 -29.69 8.98 35.93
N PHE A 99 -28.83 7.96 35.76
CA PHE A 99 -29.10 6.60 35.32
C PHE A 99 -30.04 6.41 34.11
N ILE A 100 -29.42 6.29 32.93
CA ILE A 100 -29.92 5.43 31.86
C ILE A 100 -28.79 4.47 31.51
N SER A 101 -28.93 3.23 31.97
CA SER A 101 -28.34 2.06 31.34
C SER A 101 -28.91 1.90 29.94
N ASP A 102 -28.06 1.56 28.98
CA ASP A 102 -28.40 1.16 27.62
C ASP A 102 -28.98 2.26 26.73
N ILE A 103 -28.08 3.08 26.19
CA ILE A 103 -28.32 3.76 24.91
C ILE A 103 -27.35 3.12 23.90
N GLU A 104 -27.88 2.24 23.04
CA GLU A 104 -27.28 1.95 21.75
C GLU A 104 -27.26 3.25 20.94
N ILE A 105 -26.15 3.97 21.00
CA ILE A 105 -25.88 5.09 20.11
C ILE A 105 -25.44 4.48 18.77
N SER A 106 -26.43 3.98 18.04
CA SER A 106 -26.37 3.92 16.58
C SER A 106 -26.46 5.35 16.06
N SER A 107 -25.59 5.71 15.13
CA SER A 107 -25.61 6.95 14.32
C SER A 107 -25.18 8.28 14.97
N VAL A 108 -23.95 8.34 15.47
CA VAL A 108 -23.11 9.53 15.24
C VAL A 108 -21.80 9.02 14.67
N GLY A 109 -21.62 9.15 13.36
CA GLY A 109 -20.43 8.70 12.62
C GLY A 109 -19.21 9.52 13.00
N ILE A 110 -18.58 9.14 14.12
CA ILE A 110 -17.17 9.40 14.35
C ILE A 110 -16.45 8.35 13.52
N PHE A 111 -15.90 8.72 12.36
CA PHE A 111 -14.97 7.87 11.61
C PHE A 111 -13.73 7.67 12.50
N SER A 112 -13.74 6.63 13.32
CA SER A 112 -12.53 6.19 14.00
C SER A 112 -11.62 5.56 12.94
N ALA A 113 -10.43 6.13 12.78
CA ALA A 113 -9.32 5.58 12.01
C ALA A 113 -8.81 4.21 12.52
N ASP A 114 -9.54 3.57 13.44
CA ASP A 114 -9.15 2.34 14.15
C ASP A 114 -9.29 1.07 13.31
N ASN A 115 -9.94 1.13 12.14
CA ASN A 115 -10.17 -0.06 11.32
C ASN A 115 -9.54 -0.01 9.93
N GLN A 116 -8.80 1.05 9.59
CA GLN A 116 -8.06 1.14 8.34
C GLN A 116 -6.64 0.58 8.55
N LYS A 117 -6.30 -0.48 7.80
CA LYS A 117 -4.95 -1.07 7.83
C LYS A 117 -4.17 -0.64 6.60
N CYS A 118 -2.98 -0.10 6.81
CA CYS A 118 -2.08 0.30 5.73
C CYS A 118 -0.76 -0.47 5.79
N TYR A 119 -0.20 -0.73 4.62
CA TYR A 119 1.03 -1.48 4.44
C TYR A 119 2.00 -0.72 3.54
N TRP A 120 3.28 -0.71 3.89
CA TRP A 120 4.32 -0.32 2.96
C TRP A 120 4.55 -1.44 1.95
N PHE A 121 4.62 -1.07 0.68
CA PHE A 121 5.03 -1.97 -0.39
C PHE A 121 6.19 -1.40 -1.21
N ASP A 122 6.96 -2.28 -1.85
CA ASP A 122 8.12 -1.91 -2.66
C ASP A 122 7.83 -1.81 -4.17
N ASP A 123 8.86 -1.56 -4.98
CA ASP A 123 8.76 -1.39 -6.44
C ASP A 123 8.47 -2.69 -7.21
N THR A 124 8.40 -3.80 -6.49
CA THR A 124 7.93 -5.10 -6.98
C THR A 124 6.50 -5.40 -6.51
N GLY A 125 5.92 -4.58 -5.62
CA GLY A 125 4.58 -4.81 -5.08
C GLY A 125 4.56 -5.76 -3.88
N MET A 126 5.70 -6.03 -3.25
CA MET A 126 5.77 -6.84 -2.03
C MET A 126 5.32 -6.00 -0.83
N ALA A 127 4.28 -6.40 -0.11
CA ALA A 127 3.92 -5.82 1.18
C ALA A 127 4.90 -6.29 2.26
N PHE A 128 5.58 -5.38 2.94
CA PHE A 128 6.72 -5.77 3.79
C PHE A 128 6.71 -5.21 5.21
N SER A 129 5.89 -4.20 5.50
CA SER A 129 5.64 -3.79 6.87
C SER A 129 4.30 -3.10 6.98
N GLU A 130 3.71 -3.10 8.17
CA GLU A 130 2.59 -2.21 8.46
C GLU A 130 3.06 -0.75 8.41
N SER A 131 2.13 0.14 8.10
CA SER A 131 2.30 1.59 8.11
C SER A 131 1.27 2.22 9.03
N PRO A 132 1.60 3.33 9.72
CA PRO A 132 0.55 4.19 10.23
C PRO A 132 -0.35 4.66 9.08
N VAL A 133 -1.61 4.94 9.40
CA VAL A 133 -2.53 5.61 8.48
C VAL A 133 -1.98 7.01 8.21
N ILE A 134 -1.70 7.31 6.94
CA ILE A 134 -1.14 8.58 6.50
C ILE A 134 -2.09 9.18 5.46
N GLU A 135 -2.67 10.33 5.78
CA GLU A 135 -3.57 11.08 4.88
C GLU A 135 -2.81 11.96 3.86
N SER A 136 -1.48 12.00 3.94
CA SER A 136 -0.67 12.87 3.09
C SER A 136 -0.63 12.42 1.63
N GLU A 137 -0.82 13.37 0.71
CA GLU A 137 -0.60 13.20 -0.74
C GLU A 137 0.89 13.19 -1.14
N LEU A 138 1.84 13.19 -0.20
CA LEU A 138 3.27 13.09 -0.51
C LEU A 138 3.70 11.69 -0.95
N PHE A 139 2.89 10.67 -0.63
CA PHE A 139 3.19 9.29 -0.93
C PHE A 139 2.24 8.75 -1.99
N LYS A 140 2.76 7.88 -2.85
CA LYS A 140 1.94 7.04 -3.73
C LYS A 140 1.08 6.16 -2.85
N LYS A 141 -0.24 6.32 -2.94
CA LYS A 141 -1.20 5.59 -2.11
C LYS A 141 -2.18 4.83 -2.98
N VAL A 142 -2.48 3.61 -2.57
CA VAL A 142 -3.60 2.82 -3.08
C VAL A 142 -4.62 2.68 -1.96
N SER A 143 -5.82 3.19 -2.17
CA SER A 143 -6.99 2.94 -1.33
C SER A 143 -7.77 1.79 -1.92
N ASP A 144 -7.77 0.66 -1.22
CA ASP A 144 -8.35 -0.60 -1.65
C ASP A 144 -9.64 -0.90 -0.87
N PHE A 145 -10.76 -0.78 -1.57
CA PHE A 145 -12.11 -1.06 -1.07
C PHE A 145 -12.60 -2.46 -1.49
N SER A 146 -11.76 -3.25 -2.15
CA SER A 146 -12.15 -4.58 -2.66
C SER A 146 -12.33 -5.63 -1.55
N GLY A 147 -11.89 -5.31 -0.32
CA GLY A 147 -11.89 -6.23 0.81
C GLY A 147 -10.85 -7.35 0.73
N GLN A 148 -9.93 -7.30 -0.25
CA GLN A 148 -8.83 -8.26 -0.33
C GLN A 148 -7.90 -8.11 0.87
N GLU A 149 -7.66 -9.19 1.61
CA GLU A 149 -6.70 -9.21 2.72
C GLU A 149 -5.26 -9.07 2.22
N ILE A 150 -4.48 -8.18 2.83
CA ILE A 150 -3.05 -8.01 2.56
C ILE A 150 -2.24 -8.68 3.68
N LYS A 151 -1.28 -9.52 3.27
CA LYS A 151 -0.35 -10.21 4.18
C LYS A 151 1.07 -9.74 3.94
N LEU A 152 1.82 -9.60 5.02
CA LEU A 152 3.24 -9.29 4.95
C LEU A 152 4.01 -10.45 4.31
N GLY A 153 4.94 -10.13 3.42
CA GLY A 153 5.69 -11.13 2.64
C GLY A 153 4.95 -11.62 1.40
N GLU A 154 3.77 -11.08 1.09
CA GLU A 154 3.03 -11.37 -0.12
C GLU A 154 2.93 -10.16 -1.05
N LYS A 155 2.65 -10.43 -2.33
CA LYS A 155 2.39 -9.38 -3.33
C LYS A 155 1.01 -8.76 -3.07
N VAL A 156 0.92 -7.44 -3.11
CA VAL A 156 -0.36 -6.71 -2.96
C VAL A 156 -1.34 -6.99 -4.10
N MET A 157 -0.81 -7.31 -5.29
CA MET A 157 -1.61 -7.71 -6.44
C MET A 157 -0.77 -8.54 -7.43
N PRO A 158 -1.41 -9.23 -8.41
CA PRO A 158 -0.69 -9.95 -9.45
C PRO A 158 0.28 -9.06 -10.25
N GLU A 159 1.47 -9.61 -10.57
CA GLU A 159 2.58 -8.88 -11.22
C GLU A 159 2.15 -8.12 -12.49
N LYS A 160 1.33 -8.76 -13.34
CA LYS A 160 0.81 -8.15 -14.58
C LYS A 160 0.08 -6.84 -14.31
N PHE A 161 -0.75 -6.79 -13.27
CA PHE A 161 -1.54 -5.61 -12.92
C PHE A 161 -0.68 -4.57 -12.21
N PHE A 162 0.27 -5.02 -11.40
CA PHE A 162 1.20 -4.15 -10.70
C PHE A 162 2.09 -3.34 -11.65
N GLU A 163 2.56 -3.94 -12.74
CA GLU A 163 3.31 -3.21 -13.78
C GLU A 163 2.48 -2.07 -14.40
N ASN A 164 1.21 -2.31 -14.70
CA ASN A 164 0.33 -1.27 -15.20
C ASN A 164 0.00 -0.22 -14.13
N LEU A 165 -0.18 -0.62 -12.87
CA LEU A 165 -0.35 0.32 -11.74
C LEU A 165 0.85 1.26 -11.61
N LYS A 166 2.08 0.76 -11.71
CA LYS A 166 3.30 1.59 -11.70
C LYS A 166 3.31 2.61 -12.85
N LYS A 167 2.88 2.20 -14.04
CA LYS A 167 2.74 3.10 -15.18
C LYS A 167 1.69 4.17 -14.93
N ILE A 168 0.55 3.84 -14.31
CA ILE A 168 -0.48 4.80 -13.93
C ILE A 168 0.08 5.83 -12.94
N PHE A 169 0.79 5.42 -11.90
CA PHE A 169 1.49 6.36 -11.01
C PHE A 169 2.45 7.28 -11.77
N LYS A 170 3.23 6.74 -12.72
CA LYS A 170 4.13 7.55 -13.54
C LYS A 170 3.36 8.56 -14.42
N ILE A 171 2.20 8.17 -14.93
CA ILE A 171 1.33 9.05 -15.73
C ILE A 171 0.81 10.19 -14.87
N ILE A 172 0.32 9.89 -13.67
CA ILE A 172 -0.09 10.89 -12.68
C ILE A 172 1.04 11.88 -12.39
N ASP A 173 2.25 11.37 -12.10
CA ASP A 173 3.44 12.18 -11.81
C ASP A 173 3.81 13.11 -12.99
N VAL A 174 3.93 12.54 -14.20
CA VAL A 174 4.38 13.25 -15.41
C VAL A 174 3.33 14.25 -15.90
N SER A 175 2.06 13.90 -15.80
CA SER A 175 0.96 14.79 -16.18
C SER A 175 0.64 15.84 -15.13
N VAL A 176 1.32 15.84 -13.97
CA VAL A 176 1.10 16.80 -12.87
C VAL A 176 -0.39 16.82 -12.48
N ILE A 177 -0.92 15.64 -12.16
CA ILE A 177 -2.27 15.48 -11.62
C ILE A 177 -2.21 15.74 -10.11
N ASN A 178 -3.16 16.48 -9.57
CA ASN A 178 -3.22 16.88 -8.15
C ASN A 178 -3.83 15.76 -7.29
N SER A 179 -3.28 14.56 -7.38
CA SER A 179 -3.64 13.40 -6.55
C SER A 179 -2.57 12.33 -6.71
N ASN A 180 -2.06 11.80 -5.60
CA ASN A 180 -1.18 10.65 -5.56
C ASN A 180 -1.89 9.39 -5.04
N THR A 181 -3.22 9.47 -4.94
CA THR A 181 -4.08 8.40 -4.45
C THR A 181 -4.80 7.73 -5.62
N ILE A 182 -4.62 6.41 -5.73
CA ILE A 182 -5.35 5.53 -6.65
C ILE A 182 -6.36 4.72 -5.85
N LYS A 183 -7.60 4.62 -6.31
CA LYS A 183 -8.65 3.86 -5.66
C LYS A 183 -8.95 2.58 -6.43
N ILE A 184 -9.09 1.46 -5.72
CA ILE A 184 -9.59 0.18 -6.22
C ILE A 184 -10.91 -0.08 -5.54
N LYS A 185 -12.01 -0.08 -6.30
CA LYS A 185 -13.34 -0.39 -5.76
C LYS A 185 -13.62 -1.88 -5.71
N ASP A 186 -13.22 -2.59 -6.76
CA ASP A 186 -13.42 -4.03 -6.91
C ASP A 186 -12.26 -4.60 -7.73
N MET A 187 -11.48 -5.49 -7.11
CA MET A 187 -10.31 -6.11 -7.73
C MET A 187 -10.69 -7.00 -8.92
N SER A 188 -11.93 -7.51 -8.97
CA SER A 188 -12.41 -8.34 -10.07
C SER A 188 -12.59 -7.56 -11.39
N LEU A 189 -12.89 -6.26 -11.29
CA LEU A 189 -12.99 -5.38 -12.45
C LEU A 189 -11.62 -5.05 -13.04
N GLN A 190 -10.56 -5.15 -12.23
CA GLN A 190 -9.19 -4.82 -12.65
C GLN A 190 -9.12 -3.39 -13.20
N GLU A 191 -9.77 -2.48 -12.48
CA GLU A 191 -9.91 -1.06 -12.81
C GLU A 191 -9.52 -0.22 -11.61
N VAL A 192 -9.03 0.99 -11.88
CA VAL A 192 -8.67 1.96 -10.85
C VAL A 192 -9.18 3.35 -11.18
N GLU A 193 -9.45 4.12 -10.14
CA GLU A 193 -9.87 5.52 -10.23
C GLU A 193 -8.81 6.43 -9.60
N VAL A 194 -8.54 7.56 -10.24
CA VAL A 194 -7.76 8.66 -9.67
C VAL A 194 -8.70 9.83 -9.47
N ASP A 195 -8.98 10.14 -8.22
CA ASP A 195 -9.82 11.27 -7.84
C ASP A 195 -8.94 12.45 -7.42
N SER A 196 -9.28 13.62 -7.93
CA SER A 196 -8.69 14.90 -7.55
C SER A 196 -9.78 15.96 -7.42
N LEU A 197 -9.55 16.95 -6.55
CA LEU A 197 -10.44 18.10 -6.43
C LEU A 197 -10.26 19.11 -7.57
N ALA A 198 -9.11 19.11 -8.22
CA ALA A 198 -8.73 20.10 -9.23
C ALA A 198 -8.63 19.54 -10.66
N ASP A 199 -8.63 18.21 -10.80
CA ASP A 199 -8.52 17.52 -12.08
C ASP A 199 -9.75 16.63 -12.32
N PRO A 200 -10.13 16.35 -13.58
CA PRO A 200 -11.14 15.36 -13.89
C PRO A 200 -10.77 14.01 -13.29
N LYS A 201 -11.79 13.26 -12.86
CA LYS A 201 -11.63 11.86 -12.44
C LYS A 201 -11.00 11.06 -13.59
N LEU A 202 -9.92 10.33 -13.31
CA LEU A 202 -9.29 9.48 -14.32
C LEU A 202 -9.62 8.01 -14.04
N LEU A 203 -10.11 7.30 -15.04
CA LEU A 203 -10.43 5.87 -14.95
C LEU A 203 -9.45 5.08 -15.80
N PHE A 204 -8.80 4.07 -15.22
CA PHE A 204 -7.84 3.22 -15.92
C PHE A 204 -8.20 1.75 -15.77
N SER A 205 -7.85 0.96 -16.79
CA SER A 205 -7.82 -0.50 -16.66
C SER A 205 -6.41 -0.95 -16.28
N LEU A 206 -6.31 -1.89 -15.33
CA LEU A 206 -5.08 -2.58 -14.98
C LEU A 206 -4.70 -3.67 -15.98
N ASN A 207 -5.60 -4.04 -16.91
CA ASN A 207 -5.32 -5.01 -17.96
C ASN A 207 -4.57 -4.43 -19.15
N ASN A 208 -4.85 -3.17 -19.46
CA ASN A 208 -4.40 -2.52 -20.68
C ASN A 208 -3.17 -1.64 -20.38
N ASN A 209 -2.26 -1.51 -21.34
CA ASN A 209 -1.13 -0.60 -21.18
C ASN A 209 -1.64 0.85 -21.19
N PRO A 210 -1.47 1.62 -20.09
CA PRO A 210 -2.04 2.95 -19.98
C PRO A 210 -1.23 4.05 -20.68
N GLU A 211 -0.07 3.74 -21.27
CA GLU A 211 0.88 4.74 -21.83
C GLU A 211 0.26 5.71 -22.85
N PHE A 212 -0.71 5.28 -23.65
CA PHE A 212 -1.38 6.16 -24.62
C PHE A 212 -2.09 7.35 -23.95
N SER A 213 -2.50 7.20 -22.67
CA SER A 213 -3.23 8.22 -21.91
C SER A 213 -2.44 9.53 -21.77
N LEU A 214 -1.10 9.49 -21.75
CA LEU A 214 -0.27 10.72 -21.69
C LEU A 214 -0.59 11.67 -22.84
N SER A 215 -0.64 11.13 -24.06
CA SER A 215 -0.93 11.92 -25.25
C SER A 215 -2.36 12.49 -25.25
N ALA A 216 -3.31 11.74 -24.69
CA ALA A 216 -4.70 12.17 -24.55
C ALA A 216 -4.83 13.28 -23.50
N ILE A 217 -4.21 13.11 -22.33
CA ILE A 217 -4.16 14.10 -21.25
C ILE A 217 -3.53 15.40 -21.76
N ASP A 218 -2.38 15.33 -22.42
CA ASP A 218 -1.70 16.50 -22.99
C ASP A 218 -2.57 17.24 -23.99
N SER A 219 -3.26 16.51 -24.86
CA SER A 219 -4.16 17.09 -25.86
C SER A 219 -5.35 17.79 -25.21
N LEU A 220 -5.94 17.19 -24.16
CA LEU A 220 -7.06 17.77 -23.43
C LEU A 220 -6.63 19.01 -22.62
N LYS A 221 -5.46 18.98 -21.96
CA LYS A 221 -4.88 20.15 -21.28
C LYS A 221 -4.64 21.30 -22.26
N LYS A 222 -4.01 21.03 -23.41
CA LYS A 222 -3.76 22.04 -24.47
C LYS A 222 -5.04 22.61 -25.08
N SER A 223 -6.13 21.84 -25.09
CA SER A 223 -7.42 22.31 -25.62
C SER A 223 -8.11 23.35 -24.73
N GLY A 224 -7.66 23.54 -23.48
CA GLY A 224 -8.29 24.42 -22.49
C GLY A 224 -9.61 23.89 -21.93
N LYS A 225 -9.96 22.63 -22.19
CA LYS A 225 -11.19 21.99 -21.69
C LYS A 225 -11.01 21.23 -20.38
N TRP A 226 -9.77 20.99 -19.96
CA TRP A 226 -9.40 20.13 -18.83
C TRP A 226 -10.22 20.37 -17.56
N GLU A 227 -10.26 21.62 -17.09
CA GLU A 227 -10.96 22.03 -15.85
C GLU A 227 -12.49 21.89 -15.92
N LYS A 228 -13.06 21.66 -17.12
CA LYS A 228 -14.50 21.52 -17.34
C LYS A 228 -14.94 20.07 -17.43
N LEU A 229 -14.00 19.13 -17.48
CA LEU A 229 -14.29 17.71 -17.58
C LEU A 229 -14.62 17.16 -16.20
N ASN A 230 -15.66 16.34 -16.14
CA ASN A 230 -16.00 15.55 -14.96
C ASN A 230 -15.09 14.33 -14.86
N TYR A 231 -14.85 13.64 -15.98
CA TYR A 231 -14.01 12.46 -16.02
C TYR A 231 -13.34 12.25 -17.38
N ILE A 232 -12.30 11.43 -17.36
CA ILE A 232 -11.67 10.83 -18.54
C ILE A 232 -11.50 9.34 -18.30
N ASP A 233 -11.98 8.52 -19.24
CA ASP A 233 -11.99 7.07 -19.18
C ASP A 233 -11.02 6.48 -20.20
N PHE A 234 -9.98 5.83 -19.69
CA PHE A 234 -8.92 5.13 -20.42
C PHE A 234 -9.04 3.60 -20.34
N ARG A 235 -10.17 3.07 -19.88
CA ARG A 235 -10.35 1.61 -19.72
C ARG A 235 -10.40 0.88 -21.06
N VAL A 236 -10.80 1.57 -22.12
CA VAL A 236 -10.80 1.03 -23.49
C VAL A 236 -9.44 1.24 -24.13
N GLU A 237 -8.88 0.17 -24.69
CA GLU A 237 -7.55 0.19 -25.30
C GLU A 237 -7.43 1.27 -26.40
N ASN A 238 -6.40 2.12 -26.28
CA ASN A 238 -6.07 3.19 -27.21
C ASN A 238 -7.21 4.20 -27.47
N ARG A 239 -8.17 4.34 -26.55
CA ARG A 239 -9.28 5.31 -26.65
C ARG A 239 -9.47 6.03 -25.33
N ALA A 240 -9.81 7.31 -25.43
CA ALA A 240 -10.18 8.13 -24.29
C ALA A 240 -11.62 8.63 -24.48
N TYR A 241 -12.49 8.35 -23.52
CA TYR A 241 -13.84 8.92 -23.44
C TYR A 241 -13.86 9.99 -22.35
N TYR A 242 -14.55 11.10 -22.54
CA TYR A 242 -14.61 12.15 -21.54
C TYR A 242 -15.96 12.86 -21.58
N LYS A 243 -16.36 13.41 -20.43
CA LYS A 243 -17.58 14.20 -20.27
C LYS A 243 -17.29 15.45 -19.47
#